data_AF-A0A1Q7UR58-F1
#
_entry.id   AF-A0A1Q7UR58-F1
#
_cell.length_a   1.000
_cell.length_b   1.000
_cell.length_c   1.000
_cell.angle_alpha   90.00
_cell.angle_beta   90.00
_cell.angle_gamma   90.00
#
_symmetry.space_group_name_H-M   'P 1'
#
loop_
_entity.id
_entity.type
_entity.pdbx_description
1 polymer ?
#
loop_
_entity_poly.entity_id
_entity_poly.type
_entity_poly.pdbx_seq_one_letter_code
_entity_poly.pdbx_strand_id
1 'polypeptide(L)'
;MDPKIKKQVLRTFTYGLYAISCADEGEVNIFTANWLTQASFDPPLVAVSIENVSKSLPMILHSRIFTINVLRSGGRELTPYG
;
A
#
# COMPACT_ATOMS: atom_id res chain seq x y z
N MET A 1 -23.67 14.57 -5.42
CA MET A 1 -22.96 14.64 -4.12
C MET A 1 -21.88 15.71 -4.22
N ASP A 2 -21.72 16.57 -3.21
CA ASP A 2 -20.71 17.63 -3.20
C ASP A 2 -19.28 17.06 -3.12
N PRO A 3 -18.37 17.38 -4.07
CA PRO A 3 -16.99 16.90 -4.06
C PRO A 3 -16.17 17.31 -2.83
N LYS A 4 -16.42 18.50 -2.25
CA LYS A 4 -15.73 18.99 -1.06
C LYS A 4 -16.11 18.16 0.16
N ILE A 5 -17.41 17.90 0.33
CA ILE A 5 -17.92 17.04 1.41
C ILE A 5 -17.36 15.62 1.26
N LYS A 6 -17.40 15.04 0.05
CA LYS A 6 -16.81 13.71 -0.23
C LYS A 6 -15.35 13.64 0.21
N LYS A 7 -14.54 14.63 -0.17
CA LYS A 7 -13.10 14.67 0.15
C LYS A 7 -12.86 14.83 1.65
N GLN A 8 -13.68 15.63 2.34
CA GLN A 8 -13.57 15.81 3.79
C GLN A 8 -13.87 14.50 4.53
N VAL A 9 -14.95 13.81 4.16
CA VAL A 9 -15.35 12.54 4.78
C VAL A 9 -14.27 11.48 4.59
N LEU A 10 -13.73 11.30 3.38
CA LEU A 10 -12.70 10.28 3.14
C LEU A 10 -11.38 10.54 3.88
N ARG A 11 -11.10 11.79 4.25
CA ARG A 11 -9.89 12.17 5.01
C ARG A 11 -10.00 11.92 6.51
N THR A 12 -11.17 11.55 7.03
CA THR A 12 -11.32 11.20 8.45
C THR A 12 -10.90 9.77 8.75
N PHE A 13 -10.73 8.94 7.72
CA PHE A 13 -10.29 7.55 7.89
C PHE A 13 -8.85 7.50 8.38
N THR A 14 -8.62 6.67 9.39
CA THR A 14 -7.29 6.44 9.95
C THR A 14 -6.57 5.40 9.10
N TYR A 15 -5.34 5.72 8.71
CA TYR A 15 -4.49 4.83 7.93
C TYR A 15 -3.16 4.61 8.63
N GLY A 16 -2.66 3.37 8.55
CA GLY A 16 -1.24 3.10 8.78
C GLY A 16 -0.40 3.56 7.59
N LEU A 17 0.92 3.53 7.76
CA LEU A 17 1.86 3.67 6.65
C LEU A 17 2.66 2.38 6.55
N TYR A 18 2.72 1.82 5.35
CA TYR A 18 3.34 0.53 5.08
C TYR A 18 4.34 0.68 3.94
N ALA A 19 5.47 0.01 4.02
CA ALA A 19 6.37 -0.19 2.88
C ALA A 19 6.05 -1.54 2.24
N ILE A 20 5.73 -1.53 0.96
CA ILE A 20 5.44 -2.72 0.17
C ILE A 20 6.55 -2.90 -0.84
N SER A 21 7.11 -4.11 -0.88
CA SER A 21 8.14 -4.49 -1.85
C SER A 21 7.71 -5.68 -2.68
N CYS A 22 8.07 -5.67 -3.95
CA CYS A 22 7.89 -6.76 -4.88
C CYS A 22 9.16 -6.97 -5.70
N ALA A 23 9.32 -8.18 -6.22
CA ALA A 23 10.38 -8.53 -7.14
C ALA A 23 9.79 -9.32 -8.30
N ASP A 24 10.33 -9.09 -9.49
CA ASP A 24 9.95 -9.80 -10.71
C ASP A 24 11.12 -9.81 -11.69
N GLU A 25 11.45 -10.98 -12.25
CA GLU A 25 12.55 -11.17 -13.23
C GLU A 25 13.89 -10.50 -12.87
N GLY A 26 14.23 -10.43 -11.57
CA GLY A 26 15.47 -9.81 -11.08
C GLY A 26 15.37 -8.31 -10.84
N GLU A 27 14.26 -7.67 -11.18
CA GLU A 27 13.94 -6.30 -10.78
C GLU A 27 13.26 -6.28 -9.40
N VAL A 28 13.60 -5.28 -8.58
CA VAL A 28 12.97 -5.04 -7.28
C VAL A 28 12.35 -3.65 -7.28
N ASN A 29 11.15 -3.52 -6.71
CA ASN A 29 10.51 -2.24 -6.48
C ASN A 29 9.95 -2.13 -5.06
N ILE A 30 9.99 -0.92 -4.50
CA ILE A 30 9.46 -0.61 -3.17
C ILE A 30 8.62 0.66 -3.26
N PHE A 31 7.46 0.67 -2.61
CA PHE A 31 6.60 1.84 -2.52
C PHE A 31 5.91 1.92 -1.16
N THR A 32 5.46 3.11 -0.78
CA THR A 32 4.65 3.29 0.41
C THR A 32 3.17 3.20 0.07
N ALA A 33 2.40 2.49 0.89
CA ALA A 33 0.94 2.39 0.78
C ALA A 33 0.28 2.70 2.12
N ASN A 34 -0.94 3.22 2.06
CA ASN A 34 -1.77 3.50 3.23
C ASN A 34 -3.15 2.82 3.14
N TRP A 35 -3.59 2.36 1.96
CA TRP A 35 -4.81 1.60 1.77
C TRP A 35 -4.54 0.10 1.91
N LEU A 36 -4.47 -0.34 3.17
CA LEU A 36 -4.29 -1.74 3.56
C LEU A 36 -5.23 -2.08 4.72
N THR A 37 -5.90 -3.22 4.62
CA THR A 37 -6.74 -3.76 5.71
C THR A 37 -6.64 -5.28 5.79
N GLN A 38 -6.78 -5.83 6.99
CA GLN A 38 -7.05 -7.26 7.14
C GLN A 38 -8.44 -7.56 6.54
N ALA A 39 -8.54 -8.65 5.79
CA ALA A 39 -9.76 -9.08 5.12
C ALA A 39 -10.31 -10.39 5.70
N SER A 40 -9.47 -11.21 6.36
CA SER A 40 -9.88 -12.45 7.00
C SER A 40 -8.90 -12.86 8.11
N PHE A 41 -9.41 -13.58 9.11
CA PHE A 41 -8.61 -14.24 10.15
C PHE A 41 -8.19 -15.64 9.74
N ASP A 42 -9.12 -16.44 9.21
CA ASP A 42 -8.88 -17.80 8.74
C ASP A 42 -9.59 -18.02 7.38
N PRO A 43 -8.84 -18.18 6.27
CA PRO A 43 -7.38 -18.05 6.18
C PRO A 43 -6.95 -16.59 6.47
N PRO A 44 -5.68 -16.34 6.88
CA PRO A 44 -5.19 -15.00 7.15
C PRO A 44 -5.04 -14.22 5.83
N LEU A 45 -5.93 -13.27 5.57
CA LEU A 45 -5.94 -12.48 4.33
C LEU A 45 -5.81 -10.99 4.60
N VAL A 46 -5.17 -10.30 3.67
CA VAL A 46 -5.08 -8.84 3.60
C VAL A 46 -5.56 -8.35 2.24
N ALA A 47 -6.15 -7.15 2.23
CA ALA A 47 -6.46 -6.42 1.02
C ALA A 47 -5.57 -5.16 0.96
N VAL A 48 -4.94 -4.95 -0.19
CA VAL A 48 -4.13 -3.77 -0.48
C VAL A 48 -4.61 -3.14 -1.78
N SER A 49 -4.72 -1.81 -1.80
CA SER A 49 -4.95 -1.07 -3.03
C SER A 49 -3.63 -0.56 -3.61
N ILE A 50 -3.42 -0.81 -4.90
CA ILE A 50 -2.23 -0.42 -5.66
C ILE A 50 -2.72 0.42 -6.84
N GLU A 51 -2.05 1.53 -7.12
CA GLU A 51 -2.40 2.37 -8.26
C GLU A 51 -2.23 1.61 -9.59
N ASN A 52 -3.21 1.74 -10.48
CA ASN A 52 -3.23 1.04 -11.77
C ASN A 52 -2.03 1.38 -12.67
N VAL A 53 -1.47 2.58 -12.51
CA VAL A 53 -0.31 3.06 -13.30
C VAL A 53 1.04 2.78 -12.63
N SER A 54 1.02 2.12 -11.45
CA SER A 54 2.25 1.80 -10.72
C SER A 54 3.06 0.72 -11.44
N LYS A 55 4.39 0.87 -11.45
CA LYS A 55 5.33 -0.19 -11.87
C LYS A 55 5.13 -1.48 -11.05
N SER A 56 4.75 -1.36 -9.77
CA SER A 56 4.58 -2.51 -8.88
C SER A 56 3.42 -3.41 -9.26
N LEU A 57 2.34 -2.87 -9.85
CA LEU A 57 1.12 -3.64 -10.12
C LEU A 57 1.38 -4.82 -11.07
N PRO A 58 1.95 -4.62 -12.28
CA PRO A 58 2.26 -5.74 -13.18
C PRO A 58 3.26 -6.72 -12.55
N MET A 59 4.29 -6.23 -11.85
CA MET A 59 5.26 -7.10 -11.15
C MET A 59 4.58 -8.02 -10.14
N ILE A 60 3.65 -7.49 -9.32
CA ILE A 60 2.91 -8.27 -8.31
C ILE A 60 1.92 -9.24 -8.95
N LEU A 61 1.27 -8.84 -10.05
CA LEU A 61 0.35 -9.72 -10.76
C LEU A 61 1.07 -10.90 -11.41
N HIS A 62 2.27 -10.67 -11.96
CA HIS A 62 3.09 -11.71 -12.57
C HIS A 62 3.74 -12.62 -11.52
N SER A 63 4.47 -12.06 -10.55
CA SER A 63 5.19 -12.85 -9.54
C SER A 63 4.29 -13.47 -8.48
N ARG A 64 3.09 -12.91 -8.28
CA ARG A 64 2.12 -13.29 -7.23
C ARG A 64 2.66 -13.17 -5.80
N ILE A 65 3.79 -12.50 -5.63
CA ILE A 65 4.50 -12.39 -4.35
C ILE A 65 4.82 -10.92 -4.09
N PHE A 66 4.56 -10.49 -2.85
CA PHE A 66 4.98 -9.21 -2.32
C PHE A 66 5.09 -9.31 -0.80
N THR A 67 5.75 -8.32 -0.18
CA THR A 67 5.86 -8.23 1.28
C THR A 67 5.31 -6.91 1.78
N ILE A 68 4.77 -6.90 3.00
CA ILE A 68 4.27 -5.71 3.69
C ILE A 68 5.10 -5.50 4.96
N ASN A 69 5.67 -4.30 5.10
CA ASN A 69 6.39 -3.88 6.30
C ASN A 69 5.63 -2.73 6.97
N VAL A 70 5.29 -2.87 8.25
CA VAL A 70 4.60 -1.84 9.03
C VAL A 70 5.63 -0.79 9.46
N LEU A 71 5.43 0.47 9.03
CA LEU A 71 6.34 1.55 9.41
C LEU A 71 5.94 2.14 10.76
N ARG A 72 6.94 2.34 11.62
CA ARG A 72 6.74 2.88 12.97
C ARG A 72 6.42 4.38 12.91
N SER A 73 5.56 4.83 13.83
CA SER A 73 5.28 6.26 14.03
C SER A 73 6.59 7.03 14.26
N GLY A 74 6.87 8.04 13.44
CA GLY A 74 8.10 8.83 13.48
C GLY A 74 9.13 8.48 12.38
N GLY A 75 8.96 7.36 11.66
CA GLY A 75 9.83 6.94 10.55
C GLY A 75 9.62 7.71 9.24
N ARG A 76 9.34 9.02 9.32
CA ARG A 76 9.11 9.90 8.15
C ARG A 76 10.35 10.05 7.25
N GLU A 77 11.51 9.62 7.73
CA GLU A 77 12.81 9.70 7.06
C GLU A 77 13.04 8.57 6.04
N LEU A 78 12.18 7.55 6.01
CA LEU A 78 12.31 6.39 5.10
C LEU A 78 11.42 6.47 3.85
N THR A 79 10.73 7.59 3.64
CA THR A 79 9.91 7.78 2.44
C THR A 79 10.77 8.32 1.30
N PRO A 80 10.69 7.80 0.05
CA PRO A 80 11.52 8.23 -1.09
C PRO A 80 11.37 9.70 -1.52
N TYR A 81 10.51 10.47 -0.83
CA TYR A 81 10.17 11.86 -1.13
C TYR A 81 10.37 12.79 0.09
N GLY A 82 11.31 12.43 0.98
CA GLY A 82 11.81 13.34 2.02
C GLY A 82 12.55 14.53 1.45
#